data_AF-A0A1B9FT57-F1
#
_entry.id   AF-A0A1B9FT57-F1
#
_cell.length_a   1.000
_cell.length_b   1.000
_cell.length_c   1.000
_cell.angle_alpha   90.00
_cell.angle_beta   90.00
_cell.angle_gamma   90.00
#
_symmetry.space_group_name_H-M   'P 1'
#
loop_
_entity.id
_entity.type
_entity.pdbx_description
1 polymer ?
#
loop_
_entity_poly.entity_id
_entity_poly.type
_entity_poly.pdbx_seq_one_letter_code
_entity_poly.pdbx_strand_id
1 'polypeptide(L)'
;MADLEEKTNKRARSSELEQSEDVGEFQLNEPSSSTSNVKAKFNGGNEDKDVTVKKKKKKSKVVTPGIVYISRLPPGMTPQKVRHLMGRWGEIGKVYAQRRDAPTGYNPNSSQQKKQKHPSANFSEAWVEFLDKSVAKTVASMLNAQVIGGKKGDKWRDDIWTMKYLSGFRWEMLGEQIAYERQAHQARLRTEITRSKAEQAEYLKNVELARVLDKRKAKKAQSGKTDEAPAQGGGEVERGSSYRQRPVIEKSKTLEGKGMDDVLGNIFG
;
A
#
# COMPACT_ATOMS: atom_id res chain seq x y z
N MET A 1 6.46 49.85 40.39
CA MET A 1 6.62 50.92 39.39
C MET A 1 7.52 50.35 38.32
N ALA A 2 6.94 49.73 37.28
CA ALA A 2 6.63 50.37 35.98
C ALA A 2 7.94 50.64 35.20
N ASP A 3 8.16 50.26 33.94
CA ASP A 3 7.27 49.76 32.89
C ASP A 3 8.15 49.15 31.77
N LEU A 4 7.49 48.51 30.80
CA LEU A 4 8.02 47.88 29.59
C LEU A 4 8.88 48.80 28.69
N GLU A 5 9.82 48.24 27.91
CA GLU A 5 9.69 48.15 26.44
C GLU A 5 10.89 47.50 25.73
N GLU A 6 10.54 46.69 24.74
CA GLU A 6 11.34 45.93 23.79
C GLU A 6 11.62 46.77 22.53
N LYS A 7 12.83 46.67 21.93
CA LYS A 7 13.06 46.95 20.48
C LYS A 7 14.43 46.45 19.98
N THR A 8 14.38 45.28 19.34
CA THR A 8 14.91 44.93 18.01
C THR A 8 16.13 45.68 17.44
N ASN A 9 17.21 44.98 17.03
CA ASN A 9 17.45 44.56 15.63
C ASN A 9 18.82 43.86 15.39
N LYS A 10 18.75 42.75 14.65
CA LYS A 10 19.66 42.26 13.58
C LYS A 10 21.19 42.26 13.77
N ARG A 11 21.76 41.04 13.85
CA ARG A 11 22.78 40.60 12.87
C ARG A 11 22.79 39.08 12.70
N ALA A 12 22.65 38.65 11.45
CA ALA A 12 22.66 37.27 11.01
C ALA A 12 24.08 36.68 11.00
N ARG A 13 24.20 35.40 11.36
CA ARG A 13 25.30 34.54 10.92
C ARG A 13 24.81 33.10 10.78
N SER A 14 24.87 32.65 9.54
CA SER A 14 24.67 31.31 9.01
C SER A 14 25.74 30.33 9.49
N SER A 15 25.34 29.10 9.84
CA SER A 15 26.20 27.92 9.71
C SER A 15 25.35 26.67 9.50
N GLU A 16 25.79 25.88 8.53
CA GLU A 16 25.27 24.66 7.94
C GLU A 16 24.60 23.61 8.84
N LEU A 17 23.69 22.90 8.17
CA LEU A 17 23.13 21.59 8.48
C LEU A 17 24.22 20.50 8.54
N GLU A 18 24.04 19.53 9.43
CA GLU A 18 24.02 18.11 9.04
C GLU A 18 22.98 17.38 9.91
N GLN A 19 21.86 17.00 9.28
CA GLN A 19 20.86 16.12 9.88
C GLN A 19 20.82 14.88 8.99
N SER A 20 21.46 13.82 9.47
CA SER A 20 21.53 12.52 8.81
C SER A 20 20.14 11.88 8.80
N GLU A 21 19.52 11.81 7.62
CA GLU A 21 18.34 10.98 7.38
C GLU A 21 18.79 9.53 7.16
N ASP A 22 18.62 8.71 8.20
CA ASP A 22 18.72 7.25 8.15
C ASP A 22 17.54 6.70 7.33
N VAL A 23 17.76 6.45 6.05
CA VAL A 23 16.83 5.74 5.17
C VAL A 23 17.00 4.24 5.39
N GLY A 24 16.25 3.72 6.37
CA GLY A 24 16.06 2.29 6.58
C GLY A 24 15.48 1.63 5.32
N GLU A 25 16.23 0.69 4.79
CA GLU A 25 15.89 -0.19 3.67
C GLU A 25 14.67 -1.06 4.04
N PHE A 26 13.48 -0.65 3.63
CA PHE A 26 12.23 -1.40 3.87
C PHE A 26 12.10 -2.50 2.82
N GLN A 27 12.55 -3.69 3.18
CA GLN A 27 12.52 -4.89 2.35
C GLN A 27 11.08 -5.38 2.15
N LEU A 28 10.63 -5.36 0.89
CA LEU A 28 9.34 -5.88 0.46
C LEU A 28 9.33 -7.41 0.59
N ASN A 29 8.45 -7.94 1.43
CA ASN A 29 8.21 -9.37 1.56
C ASN A 29 7.04 -9.78 0.65
N GLU A 30 7.35 -10.45 -0.45
CA GLU A 30 6.39 -11.13 -1.32
C GLU A 30 5.79 -12.37 -0.60
N PRO A 31 4.46 -12.55 -0.55
CA PRO A 31 3.87 -13.79 -0.02
C PRO A 31 3.94 -14.91 -1.07
N SER A 32 4.99 -15.72 -1.00
CA SER A 32 5.09 -16.98 -1.73
C SER A 32 4.05 -17.98 -1.22
N SER A 33 3.19 -18.44 -2.12
CA SER A 33 2.32 -19.59 -1.91
C SER A 33 3.16 -20.85 -1.79
N SER A 34 3.01 -21.60 -0.70
CA SER A 34 3.51 -22.98 -0.64
C SER A 34 2.57 -23.86 0.15
N THR A 35 1.94 -24.72 -0.62
CA THR A 35 1.02 -25.80 -0.26
C THR A 35 1.77 -27.01 0.29
N SER A 36 1.24 -27.62 1.36
CA SER A 36 1.38 -29.03 1.78
C SER A 36 2.80 -29.53 2.12
N ASN A 37 3.07 -30.41 3.08
CA ASN A 37 2.32 -31.60 3.48
C ASN A 37 2.93 -32.11 4.81
N VAL A 38 2.15 -32.20 5.89
CA VAL A 38 2.60 -32.76 7.17
C VAL A 38 2.17 -34.23 7.19
N LYS A 39 3.13 -35.16 7.19
CA LYS A 39 2.87 -36.61 7.25
C LYS A 39 3.27 -37.12 8.63
N ALA A 40 2.32 -37.12 9.57
CA ALA A 40 2.42 -37.89 10.81
C ALA A 40 1.59 -39.17 10.65
N LYS A 41 2.28 -40.32 10.61
CA LYS A 41 1.68 -41.65 10.68
C LYS A 41 1.37 -41.95 12.15
N PHE A 42 0.12 -42.26 12.48
CA PHE A 42 -0.23 -43.07 13.64
C PHE A 42 -1.21 -44.15 13.19
N ASN A 43 -0.79 -45.40 13.40
CA ASN A 43 -1.50 -46.61 13.06
C ASN A 43 -2.18 -47.12 14.33
N GLY A 44 -3.48 -47.35 14.30
CA GLY A 44 -4.24 -47.94 15.40
C GLY A 44 -5.53 -48.51 14.85
N GLY A 45 -5.56 -49.84 14.68
CA GLY A 45 -6.70 -50.56 14.15
C GLY A 45 -7.82 -50.70 15.17
N ASN A 46 -9.05 -50.79 14.68
CA ASN A 46 -9.97 -51.84 15.10
C ASN A 46 -11.04 -52.03 14.02
N GLU A 47 -11.24 -53.28 13.62
CA GLU A 47 -12.37 -53.71 12.80
C GLU A 47 -13.57 -53.87 13.72
N ASP A 48 -14.74 -53.36 13.33
CA ASP A 48 -16.02 -54.00 13.64
C ASP A 48 -17.12 -53.49 12.71
N LYS A 49 -17.98 -54.43 12.33
CA LYS A 49 -18.97 -54.38 11.26
C LYS A 49 -20.22 -53.63 11.71
N ASP A 50 -20.71 -52.68 10.90
CA ASP A 50 -22.12 -52.29 10.92
C ASP A 50 -22.62 -51.85 9.54
N VAL A 51 -23.73 -52.45 9.11
CA VAL A 51 -24.39 -52.23 7.84
C VAL A 51 -25.29 -51.00 7.99
N THR A 52 -24.78 -49.82 7.61
CA THR A 52 -25.58 -48.59 7.61
C THR A 52 -25.65 -47.95 6.24
N VAL A 53 -26.89 -47.75 5.81
CA VAL A 53 -27.38 -47.07 4.61
C VAL A 53 -26.48 -45.89 4.21
N LYS A 54 -25.94 -45.94 2.98
CA LYS A 54 -25.13 -44.88 2.36
C LYS A 54 -25.92 -43.57 2.24
N LYS A 55 -26.03 -42.79 3.32
CA LYS A 55 -26.40 -41.38 3.26
C LYS A 55 -25.31 -40.66 2.47
N LYS A 56 -25.64 -40.20 1.26
CA LYS A 56 -24.79 -39.30 0.47
C LYS A 56 -24.39 -38.13 1.37
N LYS A 57 -23.12 -38.08 1.80
CA LYS A 57 -22.56 -36.94 2.52
C LYS A 57 -22.74 -35.72 1.62
N LYS A 58 -23.73 -34.88 1.93
CA LYS A 58 -23.91 -33.58 1.27
C LYS A 58 -22.58 -32.85 1.45
N LYS A 59 -21.88 -32.54 0.36
CA LYS A 59 -20.72 -31.64 0.41
C LYS A 59 -21.16 -30.42 1.23
N SER A 60 -20.47 -30.12 2.32
CA SER A 60 -20.74 -28.92 3.10
C SER A 60 -20.69 -27.76 2.11
N LYS A 61 -21.81 -27.04 1.98
CA LYS A 61 -21.84 -25.87 1.11
C LYS A 61 -20.75 -24.94 1.61
N VAL A 62 -19.84 -24.54 0.73
CA VAL A 62 -18.82 -23.55 1.08
C VAL A 62 -19.56 -22.31 1.55
N VAL A 63 -19.41 -22.03 2.85
CA VAL A 63 -20.08 -20.89 3.47
C VAL A 63 -19.40 -19.65 2.90
N THR A 64 -20.21 -18.79 2.28
CA THR A 64 -19.72 -17.55 1.67
C THR A 64 -20.12 -16.40 2.58
N PRO A 65 -19.18 -15.50 2.92
CA PRO A 65 -19.51 -14.36 3.76
C PRO A 65 -20.48 -13.43 3.06
N GLY A 66 -21.28 -12.73 3.85
CA GLY A 66 -22.26 -11.76 3.38
C GLY A 66 -22.19 -10.47 4.17
N ILE A 67 -22.31 -9.34 3.48
CA ILE A 67 -22.20 -8.02 4.12
C ILE A 67 -23.59 -7.39 4.24
N VAL A 68 -23.86 -6.85 5.43
CA VAL A 68 -25.02 -6.03 5.74
C VAL A 68 -24.56 -4.59 5.91
N TYR A 69 -25.16 -3.70 5.14
CA TYR A 69 -24.99 -2.26 5.25
C TYR A 69 -26.04 -1.68 6.20
N ILE A 70 -25.60 -0.86 7.15
CA ILE A 70 -26.42 -0.12 8.11
C ILE A 70 -26.27 1.35 7.77
N SER A 71 -27.36 1.97 7.30
CA SER A 71 -27.35 3.35 6.82
C SER A 71 -27.28 4.40 7.92
N ARG A 72 -27.74 4.05 9.13
CA ARG A 72 -27.80 4.99 10.26
C ARG A 72 -27.38 4.28 11.53
N LEU A 73 -26.28 4.75 12.11
CA LEU A 73 -25.91 4.42 13.47
C LEU A 73 -26.34 5.54 14.43
N PRO A 74 -26.98 5.19 15.56
CA PRO A 74 -27.26 6.15 16.61
C PRO A 74 -26.00 6.80 17.20
N PRO A 75 -26.09 8.04 17.72
CA PRO A 75 -24.96 8.71 18.33
C PRO A 75 -24.44 7.94 19.56
N GLY A 76 -23.12 7.80 19.66
CA GLY A 76 -22.44 7.08 20.73
C GLY A 76 -22.40 5.56 20.55
N MET A 77 -23.00 5.00 19.50
CA MET A 77 -22.98 3.57 19.25
C MET A 77 -21.67 3.15 18.58
N THR A 78 -20.89 2.30 19.25
CA THR A 78 -19.60 1.82 18.73
C THR A 78 -19.79 0.60 17.83
N PRO A 79 -18.89 0.37 16.84
CA PRO A 79 -18.92 -0.85 16.01
C PRO A 79 -18.81 -2.13 16.84
N GLN A 80 -18.12 -2.09 17.98
CA GLN A 80 -18.07 -3.16 18.97
C GLN A 80 -19.48 -3.51 19.50
N LYS A 81 -20.30 -2.50 19.82
CA LYS A 81 -21.68 -2.72 20.27
C LYS A 81 -22.57 -3.26 19.16
N VAL A 82 -22.41 -2.77 17.93
CA VAL A 82 -23.10 -3.31 16.73
C VAL A 82 -22.81 -4.80 16.60
N ARG A 83 -21.53 -5.19 16.67
CA ARG A 83 -21.10 -6.59 16.64
C ARG A 83 -21.77 -7.41 17.74
N HIS A 84 -21.76 -6.92 18.97
CA HIS A 84 -22.36 -7.65 20.08
C HIS A 84 -23.86 -7.86 19.89
N LEU A 85 -24.60 -6.83 19.48
CA LEU A 85 -26.04 -6.94 19.21
C LEU A 85 -26.29 -7.94 18.09
N MET A 86 -25.61 -7.78 16.96
CA MET A 86 -25.80 -8.62 15.78
C MET A 86 -25.34 -10.07 16.00
N GLY A 87 -24.42 -10.30 16.94
CA GLY A 87 -23.87 -11.62 17.25
C GLY A 87 -24.91 -12.61 17.77
N ARG A 88 -26.07 -12.12 18.24
CA ARG A 88 -27.18 -12.97 18.66
C ARG A 88 -27.81 -13.76 17.50
N TRP A 89 -27.70 -13.27 16.27
CA TRP A 89 -28.33 -13.90 15.10
C TRP A 89 -27.35 -14.75 14.27
N GLY A 90 -26.05 -14.55 14.43
CA GLY A 90 -25.04 -15.34 13.75
C GLY A 90 -23.63 -14.87 14.03
N GLU A 91 -22.66 -15.65 13.56
CA GLU A 91 -21.25 -15.35 13.71
C GLU A 91 -20.81 -14.21 12.78
N ILE A 92 -20.14 -13.22 13.37
CA ILE A 92 -19.73 -11.99 12.70
C ILE A 92 -18.22 -12.01 12.47
N GLY A 93 -17.82 -11.77 11.22
CA GLY A 93 -16.44 -11.59 10.79
C GLY A 93 -15.95 -10.18 11.11
N LYS A 94 -15.84 -9.31 10.10
CA LYS A 94 -15.36 -7.93 10.28
C LYS A 94 -16.51 -6.92 10.45
N VAL A 95 -16.22 -5.82 11.14
CA VAL A 95 -17.16 -4.71 11.32
C VAL A 95 -16.42 -3.40 11.14
N TYR A 96 -16.98 -2.52 10.33
CA TYR A 96 -16.44 -1.22 10.00
C TYR A 96 -17.57 -0.23 10.18
N ALA A 97 -17.26 0.88 10.85
CA ALA A 97 -18.20 1.97 11.00
C ALA A 97 -17.51 3.24 10.53
N GLN A 98 -18.16 3.93 9.59
CA GLN A 98 -17.69 5.20 9.08
C GLN A 98 -17.92 6.26 10.15
N ARG A 99 -16.85 6.88 10.59
CA ARG A 99 -16.91 8.06 11.45
C ARG A 99 -17.61 9.20 10.70
N ARG A 100 -18.57 9.85 11.35
CA ARG A 100 -19.32 10.97 10.76
C ARG A 100 -18.39 12.13 10.39
N ASP A 101 -17.30 12.31 11.15
CA ASP A 101 -16.29 13.36 10.96
C ASP A 101 -15.14 12.99 10.01
N ALA A 102 -15.11 11.76 9.47
CA ALA A 102 -14.09 11.38 8.51
C ALA A 102 -14.32 12.07 7.14
N PRO A 103 -13.28 12.24 6.30
CA PRO A 103 -13.40 12.95 5.01
C PRO A 103 -14.46 12.36 4.06
N THR A 104 -14.71 11.05 4.18
CA THR A 104 -15.71 10.32 3.40
C THR A 104 -17.09 10.32 4.07
N GLY A 105 -17.19 10.76 5.33
CA GLY A 105 -18.44 10.77 6.10
C GLY A 105 -19.32 11.97 5.76
N TYR A 106 -20.63 11.75 5.68
CA TYR A 106 -21.60 12.83 5.52
C TYR A 106 -21.88 13.52 6.88
N ASN A 107 -21.46 14.77 7.02
CA ASN A 107 -21.73 15.60 8.20
C ASN A 107 -22.30 16.97 7.83
N PRO A 108 -23.63 17.14 7.84
CA PRO A 108 -24.26 18.41 7.48
C PRO A 108 -23.92 19.54 8.47
N ASN A 109 -23.52 19.20 9.71
CA ASN A 109 -23.20 20.16 10.76
C ASN A 109 -21.69 20.36 10.95
N SER A 110 -20.86 19.97 9.98
CA SER A 110 -19.40 20.08 10.06
C SER A 110 -18.93 21.50 10.40
N SER A 111 -19.60 22.52 9.85
CA SER A 111 -19.26 23.93 10.07
C SER A 111 -19.54 24.44 11.49
N GLN A 112 -20.36 23.76 12.30
CA GLN A 112 -20.82 24.24 13.61
C GLN A 112 -20.25 23.42 14.78
N GLN A 113 -19.31 22.51 14.52
CA GLN A 113 -18.77 21.66 15.57
C GLN A 113 -17.90 22.46 16.55
N LYS A 114 -18.49 22.81 17.70
CA LYS A 114 -17.72 23.19 18.88
C LYS A 114 -16.82 22.02 19.24
N LYS A 115 -15.50 22.25 19.33
CA LYS A 115 -14.52 21.25 19.77
C LYS A 115 -14.94 20.70 21.12
N GLN A 116 -15.53 19.51 21.13
CA GLN A 116 -15.91 18.83 22.37
C GLN A 116 -14.65 18.33 23.06
N LYS A 117 -14.54 18.56 24.37
CA LYS A 117 -13.40 18.12 25.20
C LYS A 117 -13.21 16.60 25.16
N HIS A 118 -14.29 15.85 24.93
CA HIS A 118 -14.28 14.41 24.67
C HIS A 118 -15.00 14.11 23.35
N PRO A 119 -14.32 13.56 22.34
CA PRO A 119 -14.98 13.18 21.09
C PRO A 119 -15.92 12.01 21.38
N SER A 120 -17.23 12.23 21.24
CA SER A 120 -18.20 11.15 21.31
C SER A 120 -18.07 10.26 20.06
N ALA A 121 -18.25 8.95 20.24
CA ALA A 121 -18.26 7.96 19.16
C ALA A 121 -19.42 8.23 18.19
N ASN A 122 -19.18 9.10 17.21
CA ASN A 122 -20.19 9.54 16.23
C ASN A 122 -19.93 8.83 14.90
N PHE A 123 -20.57 7.69 14.70
CA PHE A 123 -20.54 6.97 13.43
C PHE A 123 -21.81 7.30 12.63
N SER A 124 -21.68 7.41 11.30
CA SER A 124 -22.83 7.64 10.41
C SER A 124 -23.41 6.32 9.92
N GLU A 125 -22.53 5.46 9.40
CA GLU A 125 -22.86 4.24 8.66
C GLU A 125 -21.99 3.09 9.14
N ALA A 126 -22.43 1.85 8.91
CA ALA A 126 -21.63 0.67 9.20
C ALA A 126 -21.83 -0.47 8.20
N TRP A 127 -20.80 -1.30 8.11
CA TRP A 127 -20.77 -2.53 7.32
C TRP A 127 -20.41 -3.67 8.25
N VAL A 128 -21.26 -4.69 8.26
CA VAL A 128 -21.13 -5.86 9.11
C VAL A 128 -21.03 -7.08 8.23
N GLU A 129 -19.93 -7.80 8.35
CA GLU A 129 -19.72 -9.07 7.66
C GLU A 129 -20.20 -10.22 8.53
N PHE A 130 -21.14 -11.00 8.02
CA PHE A 130 -21.51 -12.31 8.57
C PHE A 130 -20.72 -13.40 7.84
N LEU A 131 -20.34 -14.44 8.58
CA LEU A 131 -19.66 -15.59 7.99
C LEU A 131 -20.54 -16.32 6.97
N ASP A 132 -21.86 -16.36 7.20
CA ASP A 132 -22.84 -16.90 6.27
C ASP A 132 -23.75 -15.82 5.68
N LYS A 133 -23.74 -15.69 4.35
CA LYS A 133 -24.64 -14.81 3.61
C LYS A 133 -26.12 -15.15 3.78
N SER A 134 -26.46 -16.40 4.08
CA SER A 134 -27.85 -16.80 4.28
C SER A 134 -28.42 -16.13 5.53
N VAL A 135 -27.63 -16.12 6.61
CA VAL A 135 -27.92 -15.40 7.85
C VAL A 135 -27.97 -13.90 7.59
N ALA A 136 -26.99 -13.35 6.85
CA ALA A 136 -26.96 -11.93 6.51
C ALA A 136 -28.26 -11.44 5.82
N LYS A 137 -28.78 -12.23 4.86
CA LYS A 137 -30.04 -11.92 4.16
C LYS A 137 -31.22 -11.93 5.11
N THR A 138 -31.33 -12.98 5.94
CA THR A 138 -32.44 -13.12 6.90
C THR A 138 -32.41 -11.99 7.93
N VAL A 139 -31.23 -11.67 8.47
CA VAL A 139 -31.03 -10.58 9.43
C VAL A 139 -31.41 -9.24 8.82
N ALA A 140 -30.95 -8.95 7.60
CA ALA A 140 -31.30 -7.70 6.93
C ALA A 140 -32.81 -7.58 6.71
N SER A 141 -33.49 -8.64 6.27
CA SER A 141 -34.95 -8.61 6.07
C SER A 141 -35.72 -8.53 7.39
N MET A 142 -35.24 -9.18 8.45
CA MET A 142 -35.95 -9.29 9.73
C MET A 142 -35.75 -8.07 10.64
N LEU A 143 -34.52 -7.53 10.71
CA LEU A 143 -34.20 -6.42 11.60
C LEU A 143 -34.44 -5.06 10.95
N ASN A 144 -34.54 -4.98 9.62
CA ASN A 144 -34.84 -3.70 8.99
C ASN A 144 -36.19 -3.16 9.47
N ALA A 145 -36.21 -1.87 9.82
CA ALA A 145 -37.33 -1.17 10.45
C ALA A 145 -37.73 -1.68 11.85
N GLN A 146 -36.90 -2.50 12.51
CA GLN A 146 -37.11 -2.88 13.91
C GLN A 146 -36.38 -1.94 14.87
N VAL A 147 -36.92 -1.77 16.09
CA VAL A 147 -36.25 -1.01 17.15
C VAL A 147 -34.97 -1.70 17.61
N ILE A 148 -33.95 -0.91 17.94
CA ILE A 148 -32.62 -1.42 18.34
C ILE A 148 -32.66 -1.94 19.77
N GLY A 149 -33.16 -1.11 20.69
CA GLY A 149 -33.26 -1.46 22.10
C GLY A 149 -34.56 -2.15 22.44
N GLY A 150 -34.65 -2.64 23.68
CA GLY A 150 -35.87 -3.29 24.18
C GLY A 150 -36.20 -2.89 25.62
N LYS A 151 -35.23 -3.00 26.53
CA LYS A 151 -35.44 -2.70 27.95
C LYS A 151 -35.60 -1.19 28.17
N LYS A 152 -36.47 -0.83 29.12
CA LYS A 152 -36.65 0.55 29.59
C LYS A 152 -35.32 1.05 30.19
N GLY A 153 -34.78 2.14 29.65
CA GLY A 153 -33.48 2.71 30.06
C GLY A 153 -32.31 2.41 29.12
N ASP A 154 -32.51 1.61 28.07
CA ASP A 154 -31.49 1.45 27.02
C ASP A 154 -31.35 2.76 26.22
N LYS A 155 -30.10 3.13 25.92
CA LYS A 155 -29.76 4.43 25.30
C LYS A 155 -30.37 4.60 23.91
N TRP A 156 -30.52 3.50 23.18
CA TRP A 156 -30.98 3.45 21.79
C TRP A 156 -32.32 2.73 21.65
N ARG A 157 -33.19 2.85 22.67
CA ARG A 157 -34.50 2.20 22.69
C ARG A 157 -35.38 2.61 21.53
N ASP A 158 -35.44 3.91 21.26
CA ASP A 158 -36.36 4.49 20.26
C ASP A 158 -35.73 4.56 18.86
N ASP A 159 -34.44 4.21 18.75
CA ASP A 159 -33.76 4.15 17.48
C ASP A 159 -34.20 2.91 16.68
N ILE A 160 -34.26 3.07 15.37
CA ILE A 160 -34.71 2.06 14.43
C ILE A 160 -33.53 1.61 13.57
N TRP A 161 -33.41 0.31 13.37
CA TRP A 161 -32.49 -0.27 12.42
C TRP A 161 -32.89 0.07 10.98
N THR A 162 -31.97 0.67 10.24
CA THR A 162 -32.10 0.86 8.79
C THR A 162 -30.95 0.13 8.10
N MET A 163 -31.23 -1.04 7.52
CA MET A 163 -30.18 -1.89 6.97
C MET A 163 -30.58 -2.61 5.69
N LYS A 164 -29.57 -2.96 4.88
CA LYS A 164 -29.74 -3.65 3.59
C LYS A 164 -28.63 -4.67 3.40
N TYR A 165 -28.99 -5.86 2.91
CA TYR A 165 -28.00 -6.84 2.46
C TYR A 165 -27.40 -6.42 1.12
N LEU A 166 -26.07 -6.47 1.00
CA LEU A 166 -25.35 -6.18 -0.22
C LEU A 166 -24.98 -7.47 -0.95
N SER A 167 -25.69 -7.78 -2.04
CA SER A 167 -25.40 -8.96 -2.87
C SER A 167 -24.14 -8.77 -3.70
N GLY A 168 -23.24 -9.77 -3.70
CA GLY A 168 -22.00 -9.73 -4.49
C GLY A 168 -20.91 -8.83 -3.92
N PHE A 169 -21.19 -8.10 -2.85
CA PHE A 169 -20.24 -7.22 -2.20
C PHE A 169 -19.32 -8.00 -1.25
N ARG A 170 -18.00 -7.83 -1.41
CA ARG A 170 -16.97 -8.46 -0.57
C ARG A 170 -16.31 -7.41 0.32
N TRP A 171 -15.75 -7.83 1.44
CA TRP A 171 -15.15 -6.91 2.41
C TRP A 171 -14.02 -6.07 1.83
N GLU A 172 -13.23 -6.69 0.95
CA GLU A 172 -12.13 -6.07 0.21
C GLU A 172 -12.58 -4.82 -0.59
N MET A 173 -13.84 -4.80 -1.03
CA MET A 173 -14.39 -3.72 -1.87
C MET A 173 -14.76 -2.46 -1.08
N LEU A 174 -14.80 -2.53 0.27
CA LEU A 174 -15.29 -1.42 1.11
C LEU A 174 -14.46 -0.14 1.00
N GLY A 175 -13.18 -0.26 0.68
CA GLY A 175 -12.28 0.87 0.47
C GLY A 175 -11.64 0.89 -0.91
N GLU A 176 -12.05 0.01 -1.83
CA GLU A 176 -11.36 -0.20 -3.11
C GLU A 176 -11.34 1.07 -3.96
N GLN A 177 -12.46 1.80 -4.05
CA GLN A 177 -12.51 3.07 -4.80
C GLN A 177 -11.54 4.12 -4.23
N ILE A 178 -11.55 4.33 -2.91
CA ILE A 178 -10.69 5.32 -2.26
C ILE A 178 -9.22 4.91 -2.35
N ALA A 179 -8.94 3.61 -2.19
CA ALA A 179 -7.60 3.06 -2.31
C ALA A 179 -7.08 3.20 -3.75
N TYR A 180 -7.92 2.90 -4.74
CA TYR A 180 -7.60 3.02 -6.16
C TYR A 180 -7.31 4.48 -6.53
N GLU A 181 -8.17 5.42 -6.13
CA GLU A 181 -7.95 6.86 -6.37
C GLU A 181 -6.65 7.36 -5.71
N ARG A 182 -6.40 6.95 -4.45
CA ARG A 182 -5.15 7.29 -3.76
C ARG A 182 -3.93 6.71 -4.45
N GLN A 183 -4.01 5.45 -4.89
CA GLN A 183 -2.90 4.78 -5.58
C GLN A 183 -2.63 5.42 -6.94
N ALA A 184 -3.67 5.73 -7.72
CA ALA A 184 -3.55 6.43 -8.99
C ALA A 184 -2.95 7.83 -8.81
N HIS A 185 -3.39 8.58 -7.80
CA HIS A 185 -2.83 9.89 -7.48
C HIS A 185 -1.36 9.81 -7.05
N GLN A 186 -1.02 8.88 -6.15
CA GLN A 186 0.36 8.66 -5.73
C GLN A 186 1.26 8.23 -6.89
N ALA A 187 0.76 7.38 -7.81
CA ALA A 187 1.51 6.98 -8.99
C ALA A 187 1.85 8.19 -9.87
N ARG A 188 0.88 9.08 -10.12
CA ARG A 188 1.10 10.33 -10.87
C ARG A 188 2.14 11.24 -10.20
N LEU A 189 2.04 11.43 -8.89
CA LEU A 189 3.03 12.20 -8.14
C LEU A 189 4.43 11.59 -8.22
N ARG A 190 4.53 10.26 -8.12
CA ARG A 190 5.82 9.54 -8.25
C ARG A 190 6.43 9.71 -9.63
N THR A 191 5.63 9.65 -10.69
CA THR A 191 6.13 9.87 -12.06
C THR A 191 6.61 11.30 -12.25
N GLU A 192 5.91 12.29 -11.70
CA GLU A 192 6.29 13.71 -11.80
C GLU A 192 7.59 13.98 -11.04
N ILE A 193 7.72 13.46 -9.81
CA ILE A 193 8.97 13.58 -9.02
C ILE A 193 10.13 12.89 -9.74
N THR A 194 9.92 11.69 -10.27
CA THR A 194 10.96 10.95 -11.00
C THR A 194 11.41 11.72 -12.25
N ARG A 195 10.46 12.29 -13.00
CA ARG A 195 10.75 13.12 -14.17
C ARG A 195 11.58 14.35 -13.79
N SER A 196 11.14 15.11 -12.79
CA SER A 196 11.86 16.30 -12.33
C SER A 196 13.27 15.96 -11.82
N LYS A 197 13.43 14.86 -11.07
CA LYS A 197 14.75 14.39 -10.62
C LYS A 197 15.66 14.00 -11.79
N ALA A 198 15.13 13.37 -12.83
CA ALA A 198 15.90 13.02 -14.02
C ALA A 198 16.38 14.27 -14.76
N GLU A 199 15.49 15.24 -14.99
CA GLU A 199 15.82 16.52 -15.63
C GLU A 199 16.86 17.31 -14.81
N GLN A 200 16.73 17.34 -13.48
CA GLN A 200 17.71 17.96 -12.58
C GLN A 200 19.07 17.25 -12.63
N ALA A 201 19.09 15.91 -12.62
CA ALA A 201 20.31 15.14 -12.69
C ALA A 201 21.03 15.34 -14.04
N GLU A 202 20.28 15.42 -15.13
CA GLU A 202 20.81 15.74 -16.46
C GLU A 202 21.39 17.15 -16.51
N TYR A 203 20.68 18.14 -15.95
CA TYR A 203 21.17 19.51 -15.85
C TYR A 203 22.51 19.59 -15.09
N LEU A 204 22.62 18.93 -13.93
CA LEU A 204 23.86 18.91 -13.15
C LEU A 204 25.03 18.28 -13.93
N LYS A 205 24.78 17.17 -14.64
CA LYS A 205 25.79 16.54 -15.51
C LYS A 205 26.24 17.49 -16.62
N ASN A 206 25.32 18.16 -17.29
CA ASN A 206 25.64 19.08 -18.38
C ASN A 206 26.43 20.31 -17.89
N VAL A 207 26.10 20.84 -16.71
CA VAL A 207 26.86 21.92 -16.07
C VAL A 207 28.27 21.47 -15.70
N GLU A 208 28.43 20.26 -15.16
CA GLU A 208 29.75 19.70 -14.86
C GLU A 208 30.59 19.48 -16.13
N LEU A 209 29.98 18.91 -17.18
CA LEU A 209 30.63 18.74 -18.48
C LEU A 209 31.05 20.08 -19.08
N ALA A 210 30.20 21.11 -19.04
CA ALA A 210 30.53 22.45 -19.50
C ALA A 210 31.73 23.03 -18.73
N ARG A 211 31.71 22.94 -17.38
CA ARG A 211 32.85 23.38 -16.55
C ARG A 211 34.15 22.66 -16.89
N VAL A 212 34.11 21.35 -17.16
CA VAL A 212 35.29 20.56 -17.56
C VAL A 212 35.79 20.99 -18.94
N LEU A 213 34.89 21.18 -19.90
CA LEU A 213 35.24 21.64 -21.26
C LEU A 213 35.84 23.04 -21.24
N ASP A 214 35.29 23.96 -20.46
CA ASP A 214 35.81 25.33 -20.33
C ASP A 214 37.20 25.34 -19.68
N LYS A 215 37.42 24.53 -18.63
CA LYS A 215 38.76 24.31 -18.05
C LYS A 215 39.75 23.76 -19.08
N ARG A 216 39.33 22.82 -19.94
CA ARG A 216 40.19 22.26 -21.01
C ARG A 216 40.50 23.31 -22.09
N LYS A 217 39.51 24.09 -22.53
CA LYS A 217 39.69 25.19 -23.49
C LYS A 217 40.64 26.25 -22.95
N ALA A 218 40.47 26.67 -21.70
CA ALA A 218 41.37 27.63 -21.03
C ALA A 218 42.81 27.12 -20.98
N LYS A 219 43.03 25.83 -20.64
CA LYS A 219 44.35 25.21 -20.68
C LYS A 219 44.95 25.14 -22.10
N LYS A 220 44.15 24.82 -23.12
CA LYS A 220 44.61 24.79 -24.53
C LYS A 220 44.96 26.19 -25.04
N ALA A 221 44.19 27.21 -24.66
CA ALA A 221 44.48 28.61 -24.97
C ALA A 221 45.77 29.10 -24.29
N GLN A 222 46.02 28.70 -23.04
CA GLN A 222 47.27 28.98 -22.34
C GLN A 222 48.48 28.19 -22.88
N SER A 223 48.27 27.00 -23.44
CA SER A 223 49.35 26.18 -24.02
C SER A 223 49.69 26.53 -25.47
N GLY A 224 49.14 27.62 -26.04
CA GLY A 224 49.60 28.20 -27.30
C GLY A 224 49.67 27.25 -28.51
N LYS A 225 48.68 26.39 -28.72
CA LYS A 225 48.53 25.65 -30.00
C LYS A 225 47.34 26.18 -30.78
N THR A 226 47.63 27.11 -31.69
CA THR A 226 46.79 27.50 -32.82
C THR A 226 46.71 26.33 -33.80
N ASP A 227 45.51 25.79 -34.01
CA ASP A 227 45.23 24.89 -35.13
C ASP A 227 44.30 25.64 -36.09
N GLU A 228 44.81 26.01 -37.28
CA GLU A 228 44.04 26.47 -38.43
C GLU A 228 43.09 25.36 -38.95
N ALA A 229 41.98 25.77 -39.56
CA ALA A 229 41.08 24.91 -40.31
C ALA A 229 41.76 24.31 -41.57
N PRO A 230 41.31 23.15 -42.08
CA PRO A 230 42.11 22.34 -43.00
C PRO A 230 42.02 22.85 -44.44
N ALA A 231 43.16 23.20 -45.01
CA ALA A 231 43.37 23.25 -46.46
C ALA A 231 44.11 21.98 -46.91
N GLN A 232 43.73 21.52 -48.09
CA GLN A 232 44.13 20.30 -48.80
C GLN A 232 45.64 19.97 -48.72
N GLY A 233 45.93 18.70 -48.45
CA GLY A 233 47.27 18.14 -48.61
C GLY A 233 47.31 16.68 -48.15
N GLY A 234 47.34 15.76 -49.11
CA GLY A 234 47.45 14.32 -48.86
C GLY A 234 48.74 13.98 -48.12
N GLY A 235 48.60 13.16 -47.07
CA GLY A 235 49.68 12.73 -46.21
C GLY A 235 49.11 11.86 -45.10
N GLU A 236 48.93 10.59 -45.41
CA GLU A 236 48.49 9.54 -44.50
C GLU A 236 49.45 9.46 -43.30
N VAL A 237 48.98 9.86 -42.12
CA VAL A 237 49.65 9.58 -40.84
C VAL A 237 48.66 8.83 -39.97
N GLU A 238 48.72 7.50 -40.04
CA GLU A 238 48.12 6.60 -39.08
C GLU A 238 48.61 6.95 -37.66
N ARG A 239 47.80 7.67 -36.89
CA ARG A 239 47.91 7.62 -35.43
C ARG A 239 47.03 6.48 -34.94
N GLY A 240 47.58 5.28 -34.94
CA GLY A 240 47.00 4.11 -34.31
C GLY A 240 46.80 4.35 -32.81
N SER A 241 45.62 4.83 -32.43
CA SER A 241 45.15 4.78 -31.05
C SER A 241 44.73 3.34 -30.76
N SER A 242 45.72 2.50 -30.45
CA SER A 242 45.44 1.14 -29.97
C SER A 242 44.65 1.22 -28.67
N TYR A 243 43.35 0.93 -28.77
CA TYR A 243 42.53 0.61 -27.61
C TYR A 243 43.08 -0.68 -27.02
N ARG A 244 43.94 -0.57 -26.00
CA ARG A 244 44.29 -1.70 -25.15
C ARG A 244 43.08 -2.03 -24.29
N GLN A 245 42.27 -2.97 -24.75
CA GLN A 245 41.21 -3.58 -23.96
C GLN A 245 41.89 -4.23 -22.74
N ARG A 246 41.64 -3.70 -21.54
CA ARG A 246 42.13 -4.33 -20.32
C ARG A 246 41.44 -5.69 -20.19
N PRO A 247 42.18 -6.79 -19.96
CA PRO A 247 41.56 -8.09 -19.76
C PRO A 247 40.60 -7.99 -18.57
N VAL A 248 39.37 -8.47 -18.77
CA VAL A 248 38.38 -8.58 -17.72
C VAL A 248 38.92 -9.57 -16.69
N ILE A 249 39.21 -9.09 -15.49
CA ILE A 249 39.50 -9.97 -14.36
C ILE A 249 38.16 -10.53 -13.92
N GLU A 250 37.88 -11.78 -14.30
CA GLU A 250 36.79 -12.54 -13.73
C GLU A 250 37.07 -12.74 -12.24
N LYS A 251 36.40 -11.93 -11.40
CA LYS A 251 36.33 -12.20 -9.98
C LYS A 251 35.40 -13.40 -9.82
N SER A 252 35.99 -14.57 -9.64
CA SER A 252 35.30 -15.80 -9.25
C SER A 252 34.61 -15.60 -7.90
N LYS A 253 33.36 -15.15 -7.94
CA LYS A 253 32.38 -15.43 -6.89
C LYS A 253 31.09 -15.85 -7.57
N THR A 254 30.56 -16.96 -7.06
CA THR A 254 29.28 -17.62 -7.32
C THR A 254 29.19 -18.62 -8.47
N LEU A 255 28.67 -19.80 -8.10
CA LEU A 255 28.56 -21.07 -8.82
C LEU A 255 27.49 -21.02 -9.93
N GLU A 256 27.72 -20.29 -11.02
CA GLU A 256 26.82 -20.30 -12.19
C GLU A 256 27.60 -20.25 -13.52
N GLY A 257 28.70 -21.01 -13.60
CA GLY A 257 29.61 -21.06 -14.75
C GLY A 257 29.68 -22.41 -15.46
N LYS A 258 28.55 -23.12 -15.62
CA LYS A 258 28.46 -24.22 -16.59
C LYS A 258 27.39 -23.86 -17.61
N GLY A 259 27.85 -23.46 -18.79
CA GLY A 259 27.01 -23.09 -19.91
C GLY A 259 26.07 -24.22 -20.32
N MET A 260 24.87 -23.83 -20.76
CA MET A 260 23.81 -24.72 -21.24
C MET A 260 24.20 -25.54 -22.49
N ASP A 261 25.29 -25.17 -23.17
CA ASP A 261 25.84 -25.91 -24.32
C ASP A 261 26.24 -27.36 -23.98
N ASP A 262 26.76 -27.61 -22.77
CA ASP A 262 27.22 -28.94 -22.35
C ASP A 262 26.05 -29.89 -21.98
N VAL A 263 24.86 -29.33 -21.73
CA VAL A 263 23.63 -30.08 -21.41
C VAL A 263 22.86 -30.45 -22.69
N LEU A 264 22.98 -29.65 -23.75
CA LEU A 264 22.28 -29.89 -25.02
C LEU A 264 22.96 -30.96 -25.88
N GLY A 265 24.27 -31.20 -25.70
CA GLY A 265 24.99 -32.27 -26.39
C GLY A 265 24.61 -33.69 -25.94
N ASN A 266 24.08 -33.85 -24.72
CA ASN A 266 23.79 -35.17 -24.12
C ASN A 266 22.33 -35.63 -24.27
N ILE A 267 21.44 -34.84 -24.89
CA ILE A 267 20.01 -35.16 -25.01
C ILE A 267 19.61 -35.55 -26.44
N PHE A 268 20.39 -35.17 -27.46
CA PHE A 268 20.10 -35.48 -28.87
C PHE A 268 21.22 -36.25 -29.60
N GLY A 269 22.13 -36.88 -28.84
CA GLY A 269 23.14 -37.81 -29.34
C GLY A 269 22.75 -39.27 -29.10
#